data_AF-A0AAJ0BVN9-F1
#
_entry.id   AF-A0AAJ0BVN9-F1
#
_cell.length_a   1.000
_cell.length_b   1.000
_cell.length_c   1.000
_cell.angle_alpha   90.00
_cell.angle_beta   90.00
_cell.angle_gamma   90.00
#
_symmetry.space_group_name_H-M   'P 1'
#
loop_
_entity.id
_entity.type
_entity.pdbx_description
1 polymer ?
#
loop_
_entity_poly.entity_id
_entity_poly.type
_entity_poly.pdbx_seq_one_letter_code
_entity_poly.pdbx_strand_id
1 'polypeptide(L)'
;MRKRMNQRFKDYRVGKFHKPGVSSIAFVQPAGPFEGYPAQVLEKVKRRARHGLYFRKGPVYLNPLKRNSPGTRDRLNHAKDLLNRKALDLWTSGLRYKRTLGIGGQGLAALFQVRNARGKTMDIVAKLVFSRAPHVVQLFDWEGFFGGGQTPPAPGPQPGTAGAPLNPAAPQPSTGQTSPEAPTAPAPDDMDLTRTSPEVLVTEFGRFKDLDQMLEMAGWMDKKFPDRALWGIFRCLVMGLIALDYPPRHQPLPKTHDSRGPPLKEEIPSPVSNLVSTVHFDLDPNNIIVFDFDQGEHSHMPVLKIGDLGLAVAVAGQNFPTTNRWALRWRGKTGWFTPEQFTSEWERFVNPVREAKTREDRVAGHYMGGAMNTWQAGMIIWTCITRCHPEEPPVPEEVEIQLPGGGTAGPTKFLTYGAYILDAEFWWCDEELRHTVVWCLAHHPEDRPGLATLLRLVDRKGGPQLVDPGHVPGMTDEQLRAWVQRLLREPAPKPLPKYDPVGPAYQIDPYND
;
A
#
# COMPACT_ATOMS: atom_id res chain seq x y z
N MET A 1 -23.21 -7.65 -44.05
CA MET A 1 -22.51 -7.50 -42.75
C MET A 1 -23.40 -6.98 -41.61
N ARG A 2 -24.24 -5.96 -41.76
CA ARG A 2 -25.17 -5.47 -40.71
C ARG A 2 -26.26 -6.47 -40.24
N LYS A 3 -26.65 -7.47 -41.05
CA LYS A 3 -27.64 -8.51 -40.67
C LYS A 3 -27.07 -9.69 -39.86
N ARG A 4 -25.74 -9.89 -39.81
CA ARG A 4 -25.12 -10.95 -38.97
C ARG A 4 -24.79 -10.51 -37.54
N MET A 5 -24.86 -9.21 -37.25
CA MET A 5 -24.64 -8.66 -35.90
C MET A 5 -25.92 -8.63 -35.05
N ASN A 6 -27.09 -8.45 -35.68
CA ASN A 6 -28.39 -8.41 -35.00
C ASN A 6 -28.94 -9.79 -34.59
N GLN A 7 -28.42 -10.89 -35.12
CA GLN A 7 -28.86 -12.23 -34.75
C GLN A 7 -28.17 -12.74 -33.46
N ARG A 8 -27.01 -12.17 -33.07
CA ARG A 8 -26.32 -12.49 -31.80
C ARG A 8 -26.85 -11.76 -30.57
N PHE A 9 -27.74 -10.78 -30.74
CA PHE A 9 -28.32 -10.00 -29.64
C PHE A 9 -29.72 -10.46 -29.20
N LYS A 10 -30.34 -11.42 -29.91
CA LYS A 10 -31.69 -11.92 -29.58
C LYS A 10 -31.72 -13.11 -28.62
N ASP A 11 -30.58 -13.71 -28.30
CA ASP A 11 -30.49 -14.88 -27.42
C ASP A 11 -30.10 -14.55 -25.96
N TYR A 12 -29.96 -13.28 -25.59
CA TYR A 12 -29.81 -12.85 -24.19
C TYR A 12 -31.19 -12.69 -23.53
N ARG A 13 -31.88 -13.80 -23.26
CA ARG A 13 -32.86 -13.84 -22.17
C ARG A 13 -32.10 -13.89 -20.85
N VAL A 14 -32.58 -13.11 -19.89
CA VAL A 14 -32.08 -12.97 -18.52
C VAL A 14 -31.88 -14.35 -17.86
N GLY A 15 -30.69 -14.91 -18.03
CA GLY A 15 -30.23 -16.10 -17.34
C GLY A 15 -29.43 -15.66 -16.13
N LYS A 16 -29.89 -16.04 -14.93
CA LYS A 16 -29.09 -15.96 -13.71
C LYS A 16 -27.73 -16.62 -13.97
N PHE A 17 -26.67 -15.83 -13.99
CA PHE A 17 -25.31 -16.36 -13.97
C PHE A 17 -25.05 -16.98 -12.59
N HIS A 18 -25.26 -18.29 -12.49
CA HIS A 18 -24.62 -19.10 -11.45
C HIS A 18 -23.18 -19.36 -11.92
N LYS A 19 -22.21 -18.69 -11.29
CA LYS A 19 -20.83 -19.18 -11.29
C LYS A 19 -20.77 -20.38 -10.33
N PRO A 20 -20.37 -21.58 -10.76
CA PRO A 20 -20.00 -22.63 -9.83
C PRO A 20 -18.70 -22.20 -9.14
N GLY A 21 -18.73 -22.02 -7.82
CA GLY A 21 -17.55 -21.66 -7.02
C GLY A 21 -17.55 -20.27 -6.38
N VAL A 22 -18.63 -19.50 -6.48
CA VAL A 22 -18.85 -18.34 -5.59
C VAL A 22 -19.77 -18.79 -4.46
N SER A 23 -19.19 -19.24 -3.35
CA SER A 23 -19.95 -19.32 -2.10
C SER A 23 -20.33 -17.91 -1.70
N SER A 24 -21.63 -17.70 -1.45
CA SER A 24 -22.17 -16.52 -0.79
C SER A 24 -21.26 -16.07 0.36
N ILE A 25 -20.94 -14.78 0.39
CA ILE A 25 -20.52 -14.15 1.63
C ILE A 25 -21.68 -14.40 2.60
N ALA A 26 -21.40 -15.08 3.72
CA ALA A 26 -22.41 -15.27 4.75
C ALA A 26 -22.76 -13.88 5.29
N PHE A 27 -23.91 -13.37 4.88
CA PHE A 27 -24.53 -12.21 5.51
C PHE A 27 -24.89 -12.64 6.92
N VAL A 28 -24.14 -12.15 7.92
CA VAL A 28 -24.67 -12.12 9.28
C VAL A 28 -25.65 -10.96 9.32
N GLN A 29 -26.84 -11.17 8.79
CA GLN A 29 -27.99 -10.39 9.26
C GLN A 29 -28.17 -10.75 10.74
N PRO A 30 -28.31 -9.77 11.64
CA PRO A 30 -28.72 -10.08 13.00
C PRO A 30 -30.04 -10.84 12.93
N ALA A 31 -30.03 -12.10 13.33
CA ALA A 31 -31.21 -12.93 13.43
C ALA A 31 -32.01 -12.44 14.65
N GLY A 32 -32.92 -11.50 14.41
CA GLY A 32 -33.88 -11.05 15.42
C GLY A 32 -34.45 -9.65 15.12
N PRO A 33 -35.72 -9.38 15.48
CA PRO A 33 -36.25 -8.02 15.43
C PRO A 33 -35.41 -7.11 16.35
N PHE A 34 -35.09 -5.91 15.89
CA PHE A 34 -34.28 -4.92 16.63
C PHE A 34 -35.01 -4.31 17.86
N GLU A 35 -36.00 -5.00 18.41
CA GLU A 35 -36.74 -4.57 19.60
C GLU A 35 -35.81 -4.64 20.82
N GLY A 36 -35.56 -3.49 21.45
CA GLY A 36 -34.73 -3.37 22.66
C GLY A 36 -33.37 -2.68 22.49
N TYR A 37 -32.94 -2.36 21.26
CA TYR A 37 -31.74 -1.53 21.07
C TYR A 37 -32.07 -0.05 21.32
N PRO A 38 -31.21 0.71 22.02
CA PRO A 38 -31.37 2.16 22.12
C PRO A 38 -31.49 2.78 20.73
N ALA A 39 -32.37 3.76 20.55
CA ALA A 39 -32.63 4.40 19.25
C ALA A 39 -31.34 4.86 18.52
N GLN A 40 -30.36 5.35 19.29
CA GLN A 40 -29.04 5.75 18.79
C GLN A 40 -28.22 4.59 18.20
N VAL A 41 -28.32 3.38 18.77
CA VAL A 41 -27.64 2.18 18.24
C VAL A 41 -28.34 1.71 16.96
N LEU A 42 -29.67 1.75 16.95
CA LEU A 42 -30.49 1.43 15.78
C LEU A 42 -30.25 2.38 14.61
N GLU A 43 -30.15 3.68 14.88
CA GLU A 43 -29.84 4.70 13.88
C GLU A 43 -28.41 4.54 13.34
N LYS A 44 -27.46 4.21 14.22
CA LYS A 44 -26.09 3.87 13.85
C LYS A 44 -26.01 2.63 12.96
N VAL A 45 -26.75 1.56 13.31
CA VAL A 45 -26.83 0.33 12.50
C VAL A 45 -27.51 0.61 11.17
N LYS A 46 -28.62 1.35 11.15
CA LYS A 46 -29.32 1.75 9.91
C LYS A 46 -28.41 2.57 9.02
N ARG A 47 -27.68 3.55 9.58
CA ARG A 47 -26.76 4.38 8.81
C ARG A 47 -25.57 3.59 8.26
N ARG A 48 -24.97 2.71 9.06
CA ARG A 48 -23.92 1.79 8.58
C ARG A 48 -24.40 0.84 7.50
N ALA A 49 -25.64 0.35 7.62
CA ALA A 49 -26.29 -0.45 6.60
C ALA A 49 -26.56 0.36 5.32
N ARG A 50 -26.90 1.66 5.43
CA ARG A 50 -27.00 2.57 4.26
C ARG A 50 -25.69 2.68 3.50
N HIS A 51 -24.57 2.76 4.22
CA HIS A 51 -23.22 2.87 3.64
C HIS A 51 -22.59 1.52 3.27
N GLY A 52 -23.28 0.39 3.47
CA GLY A 52 -22.70 -0.94 3.21
C GLY A 52 -21.39 -1.21 3.95
N LEU A 53 -21.23 -0.66 5.17
CA LEU A 53 -19.96 -0.66 5.89
C LEU A 53 -19.70 -1.96 6.65
N TYR A 54 -18.50 -2.50 6.49
CA TYR A 54 -18.01 -3.68 7.21
C TYR A 54 -16.82 -3.31 8.11
N PHE A 55 -16.96 -3.58 9.42
CA PHE A 55 -15.86 -3.41 10.37
C PHE A 55 -14.75 -4.43 10.13
N ARG A 56 -13.50 -3.97 10.21
CA ARG A 56 -12.34 -4.84 10.39
C ARG A 56 -12.36 -5.40 11.83
N LYS A 57 -13.21 -6.39 12.12
CA LYS A 57 -13.20 -7.12 13.40
C LYS A 57 -12.34 -8.38 13.26
N GLY A 58 -11.11 -8.33 13.77
CA GLY A 58 -10.25 -9.49 13.89
C GLY A 58 -10.05 -10.29 12.59
N PRO A 59 -9.56 -11.55 12.61
CA PRO A 59 -9.15 -12.25 11.42
C PRO A 59 -10.39 -12.92 10.82
N VAL A 60 -11.31 -12.12 10.28
CA VAL A 60 -12.35 -12.63 9.38
C VAL A 60 -11.84 -12.55 7.94
N TYR A 61 -10.54 -12.80 7.70
CA TYR A 61 -10.01 -13.09 6.37
C TYR A 61 -8.70 -13.90 6.43
N LEU A 62 -8.76 -15.12 6.97
CA LEU A 62 -8.11 -16.20 6.24
C LEU A 62 -9.14 -16.65 5.22
N ASN A 63 -9.03 -16.21 3.96
CA ASN A 63 -9.74 -16.87 2.87
C ASN A 63 -9.07 -18.25 2.69
N PRO A 64 -9.59 -19.34 3.28
CA PRO A 64 -8.91 -20.63 3.27
C PRO A 64 -8.93 -21.23 1.86
N LEU A 65 -9.81 -20.72 0.99
CA LEU A 65 -10.01 -21.18 -0.37
C LEU A 65 -8.90 -20.72 -1.32
N LYS A 66 -8.12 -19.68 -0.99
CA LYS A 66 -6.96 -19.30 -1.82
C LYS A 66 -5.83 -20.31 -1.75
N ARG A 67 -5.67 -21.10 -0.68
CA ARG A 67 -4.56 -22.07 -0.58
C ARG A 67 -4.76 -23.33 -1.42
N ASN A 68 -6.00 -23.70 -1.74
CA ASN A 68 -6.32 -25.00 -2.35
C ASN A 68 -6.96 -24.93 -3.75
N SER A 69 -7.07 -23.74 -4.37
CA SER A 69 -7.48 -23.70 -5.78
C SER A 69 -6.37 -24.30 -6.68
N PRO A 70 -6.71 -25.11 -7.71
CA PRO A 70 -5.72 -25.72 -8.60
C PRO A 70 -4.69 -24.71 -9.16
N GLY A 71 -5.15 -23.52 -9.55
CA GLY A 71 -4.28 -22.44 -10.04
C GLY A 71 -3.31 -21.86 -8.99
N THR A 72 -3.55 -22.04 -7.69
CA THR A 72 -2.61 -21.60 -6.65
C THR A 72 -1.39 -22.52 -6.59
N ARG A 73 -1.60 -23.83 -6.72
CA ARG A 73 -0.52 -24.82 -6.65
C ARG A 73 0.42 -24.68 -7.84
N ASP A 74 -0.14 -24.46 -9.04
CA ASP A 74 0.64 -24.23 -10.25
C ASP A 74 1.47 -22.94 -10.15
N ARG A 75 0.88 -21.85 -9.65
CA ARG A 75 1.62 -20.60 -9.39
C ARG A 75 2.73 -20.79 -8.35
N LEU A 76 2.48 -21.57 -7.30
CA LEU A 76 3.48 -21.87 -6.28
C LEU A 76 4.66 -22.65 -6.87
N ASN A 77 4.37 -23.66 -7.70
CA ASN A 77 5.41 -24.43 -8.39
C ASN A 77 6.19 -23.54 -9.35
N HIS A 78 5.50 -22.75 -10.17
CA HIS A 78 6.15 -21.81 -11.09
C HIS A 78 7.02 -20.77 -10.37
N ALA A 79 6.57 -20.27 -9.21
CA ALA A 79 7.35 -19.38 -8.35
C ALA A 79 8.61 -20.04 -7.80
N LYS A 80 8.51 -21.30 -7.35
CA LYS A 80 9.66 -22.07 -6.88
C LYS A 80 10.65 -22.32 -8.00
N ASP A 81 10.17 -22.66 -9.19
CA ASP A 81 11.03 -22.89 -10.36
C ASP A 81 11.75 -21.61 -10.77
N LEU A 82 11.05 -20.45 -10.75
CA LEU A 82 11.69 -19.15 -11.00
C LEU A 82 12.74 -18.83 -9.95
N LEU A 83 12.44 -19.02 -8.65
CA LEU A 83 13.40 -18.81 -7.57
C LEU A 83 14.62 -19.72 -7.73
N ASN A 84 14.42 -21.01 -8.04
CA ASN A 84 15.51 -21.97 -8.21
C ASN A 84 16.39 -21.61 -9.42
N ARG A 85 15.78 -21.20 -10.55
CA ARG A 85 16.53 -20.73 -11.73
C ARG A 85 17.36 -19.49 -11.43
N LYS A 86 16.88 -18.61 -10.54
CA LYS A 86 17.58 -17.37 -10.14
C LYS A 86 18.43 -17.51 -8.88
N ALA A 87 18.36 -18.64 -8.19
CA ALA A 87 19.05 -18.82 -6.92
C ALA A 87 20.56 -18.67 -7.07
N LEU A 88 21.15 -19.19 -8.16
CA LEU A 88 22.57 -19.05 -8.43
C LEU A 88 22.95 -17.59 -8.69
N ASP A 89 22.26 -16.90 -9.59
CA ASP A 89 22.47 -15.47 -9.90
C ASP A 89 22.40 -14.59 -8.64
N LEU A 90 21.39 -14.84 -7.80
CA LEU A 90 21.20 -14.11 -6.54
C LEU A 90 22.32 -14.45 -5.54
N TRP A 91 22.73 -15.72 -5.45
CA TRP A 91 23.77 -16.17 -4.53
C TRP A 91 25.16 -15.67 -4.90
N THR A 92 25.50 -15.67 -6.20
CA THR A 92 26.77 -15.13 -6.72
C THR A 92 26.84 -13.62 -6.57
N SER A 93 25.69 -12.94 -6.62
CA SER A 93 25.56 -11.51 -6.28
C SER A 93 25.58 -11.26 -4.76
N GLY A 94 25.96 -12.23 -3.94
CA GLY A 94 26.09 -12.10 -2.48
C GLY A 94 24.77 -12.06 -1.70
N LEU A 95 23.63 -12.34 -2.34
CA LEU A 95 22.33 -12.42 -1.67
C LEU A 95 22.12 -13.80 -1.03
N ARG A 96 21.63 -13.81 0.21
CA ARG A 96 21.33 -15.02 0.98
C ARG A 96 19.84 -15.14 1.21
N TYR A 97 19.22 -16.13 0.57
CA TYR A 97 17.80 -16.40 0.75
C TYR A 97 17.49 -16.70 2.22
N LYS A 98 16.45 -16.04 2.75
CA LYS A 98 15.91 -16.30 4.09
C LYS A 98 14.59 -17.03 4.02
N ARG A 99 13.60 -16.46 3.32
CA ARG A 99 12.25 -17.02 3.20
C ARG A 99 11.43 -16.34 2.12
N THR A 100 10.42 -17.05 1.61
CA THR A 100 9.33 -16.47 0.81
C THR A 100 8.46 -15.57 1.68
N LEU A 101 8.16 -14.36 1.20
CA LEU A 101 7.24 -13.42 1.85
C LEU A 101 5.82 -13.56 1.30
N GLY A 102 5.68 -13.73 -0.01
CA GLY A 102 4.37 -13.89 -0.65
C GLY A 102 4.46 -14.22 -2.13
N ILE A 103 3.38 -14.80 -2.68
CA ILE A 103 3.25 -15.11 -4.10
C ILE A 103 1.98 -14.46 -4.61
N GLY A 104 2.14 -13.55 -5.56
CA GLY A 104 1.07 -12.77 -6.17
C GLY A 104 0.75 -13.21 -7.59
N GLY A 105 -0.17 -12.50 -8.25
CA GLY A 105 -0.50 -12.74 -9.66
C GLY A 105 0.67 -12.42 -10.62
N GLN A 106 1.58 -11.54 -10.21
CA GLN A 106 2.68 -11.04 -11.05
C GLN A 106 4.04 -11.68 -10.72
N GLY A 107 4.15 -12.45 -9.64
CA GLY A 107 5.46 -12.94 -9.22
C GLY A 107 5.54 -13.45 -7.78
N LEU A 108 6.78 -13.60 -7.33
CA LEU A 108 7.18 -14.03 -6.00
C LEU A 108 7.94 -12.90 -5.31
N ALA A 109 7.61 -12.58 -4.06
CA ALA A 109 8.45 -11.77 -3.19
C ALA A 109 9.15 -12.66 -2.16
N ALA A 110 10.47 -12.53 -2.05
CA ALA A 110 11.27 -13.27 -1.10
C ALA A 110 12.24 -12.36 -0.35
N LEU A 111 12.46 -12.68 0.92
CA LEU A 111 13.40 -12.01 1.81
C LEU A 111 14.78 -12.60 1.60
N PHE A 112 15.73 -11.73 1.36
CA PHE A 112 17.15 -12.04 1.28
C PHE A 112 17.90 -11.23 2.33
N GLN A 113 19.08 -11.70 2.70
CA GLN A 113 20.05 -10.95 3.46
C GLN A 113 21.27 -10.70 2.59
N VAL A 114 21.80 -9.50 2.67
CA VAL A 114 23.05 -9.12 2.02
C VAL A 114 24.05 -8.66 3.07
N ARG A 115 25.34 -8.89 2.79
CA ARG A 115 26.45 -8.51 3.66
C ARG A 115 27.42 -7.65 2.86
N ASN A 116 27.78 -6.47 3.37
CA ASN A 116 28.80 -5.64 2.73
C ASN A 116 30.23 -6.05 3.13
N ALA A 117 31.23 -5.42 2.52
CA ALA A 117 32.65 -5.69 2.77
C ALA A 117 33.09 -5.48 4.23
N ARG A 118 32.32 -4.70 5.00
CA ARG A 118 32.55 -4.46 6.44
C ARG A 118 31.86 -5.48 7.34
N GLY A 119 31.22 -6.49 6.77
CA GLY A 119 30.46 -7.49 7.51
C GLY A 119 29.09 -7.02 8.01
N LYS A 120 28.67 -5.77 7.71
CA LYS A 120 27.33 -5.27 8.05
C LYS A 120 26.31 -6.04 7.21
N THR A 121 25.31 -6.60 7.86
CA THR A 121 24.22 -7.31 7.21
C THR A 121 22.96 -6.46 7.13
N MET A 122 22.13 -6.72 6.14
CA MET A 122 20.86 -6.06 5.93
C MET A 122 19.89 -6.99 5.22
N ASP A 123 18.61 -6.82 5.53
CA ASP A 123 17.54 -7.58 4.91
C ASP A 123 16.92 -6.77 3.76
N ILE A 124 16.69 -7.44 2.63
CA ILE A 124 16.14 -6.87 1.40
C ILE A 124 15.05 -7.78 0.84
N VAL A 125 14.17 -7.23 0.02
CA VAL A 125 13.15 -7.98 -0.72
C VAL A 125 13.55 -8.06 -2.18
N ALA A 126 13.64 -9.28 -2.71
CA ALA A 126 13.70 -9.51 -4.14
C ALA A 126 12.33 -9.98 -4.64
N LYS A 127 11.76 -9.25 -5.59
CA LYS A 127 10.53 -9.58 -6.30
C LYS A 127 10.90 -10.16 -7.66
N LEU A 128 10.60 -11.44 -7.86
CA LEU A 128 10.82 -12.18 -9.09
C LEU A 128 9.52 -12.16 -9.90
N VAL A 129 9.56 -11.60 -11.10
CA VAL A 129 8.37 -11.36 -11.94
C VAL A 129 8.17 -12.52 -12.93
N PHE A 130 6.94 -13.00 -13.10
CA PHE A 130 6.64 -14.11 -14.02
C PHE A 130 6.68 -13.73 -15.50
N SER A 131 6.55 -12.44 -15.82
CA SER A 131 6.64 -11.92 -17.18
C SER A 131 7.57 -10.72 -17.23
N ARG A 132 8.22 -10.51 -18.37
CA ARG A 132 9.08 -9.34 -18.66
C ARG A 132 8.23 -8.07 -18.73
N ALA A 133 7.72 -7.61 -17.60
CA ALA A 133 7.19 -6.27 -17.49
C ALA A 133 8.38 -5.31 -17.25
N PRO A 134 8.43 -4.15 -17.94
CA PRO A 134 9.47 -3.16 -17.72
C PRO A 134 9.27 -2.50 -16.34
N HIS A 135 9.75 -3.16 -15.29
CA HIS A 135 9.78 -2.62 -13.93
C HIS A 135 11.22 -2.23 -13.61
N VAL A 136 11.63 -1.04 -14.03
CA VAL A 136 12.89 -0.45 -13.57
C VAL A 136 12.55 0.65 -12.59
N VAL A 137 12.50 0.31 -11.31
CA VAL A 137 12.71 1.31 -10.25
C VAL A 137 13.49 0.64 -9.13
N GLN A 138 14.82 0.80 -9.13
CA GLN A 138 15.66 0.43 -8.02
C GLN A 138 15.46 1.50 -6.93
N LEU A 139 14.73 1.17 -5.87
CA LEU A 139 14.40 2.09 -4.77
C LEU A 139 15.32 1.84 -3.56
N PHE A 140 16.63 1.67 -3.80
CA PHE A 140 17.58 1.31 -2.75
C PHE A 140 18.78 2.25 -2.74
N ASP A 141 19.09 2.80 -1.56
CA ASP A 141 20.29 3.61 -1.30
C ASP A 141 21.53 2.70 -1.13
N TRP A 142 22.09 2.27 -2.27
CA TRP A 142 23.28 1.45 -2.30
C TRP A 142 24.51 2.20 -1.77
N GLU A 143 24.61 3.50 -2.02
CA GLU A 143 25.71 4.34 -1.54
C GLU A 143 25.72 4.48 -0.03
N GLY A 144 24.58 4.65 0.65
CA GLY A 144 24.53 4.67 2.11
C GLY A 144 24.98 3.33 2.74
N PHE A 145 24.69 2.20 2.08
CA PHE A 145 25.04 0.88 2.61
C PHE A 145 26.50 0.45 2.30
N PHE A 146 27.01 0.79 1.12
CA PHE A 146 28.35 0.40 0.65
C PHE A 146 29.37 1.54 0.66
N GLY A 147 28.93 2.77 0.40
CA GLY A 147 29.72 3.96 0.10
C GLY A 147 30.04 4.87 1.28
N GLY A 148 29.91 4.42 2.53
CA GLY A 148 30.44 5.16 3.68
C GLY A 148 31.97 5.20 3.68
N GLY A 149 32.59 5.94 2.75
CA GLY A 149 34.03 6.05 2.57
C GLY A 149 34.77 6.58 3.79
N GLN A 150 35.25 5.65 4.61
CA GLN A 150 36.55 5.75 5.27
C GLN A 150 37.20 4.40 5.00
N THR A 151 38.31 4.43 4.26
CA THR A 151 39.25 3.32 4.20
C THR A 151 39.54 2.88 5.65
N PRO A 152 39.50 1.57 5.97
CA PRO A 152 40.11 1.11 7.20
C PRO A 152 41.56 1.63 7.20
N PRO A 153 42.08 2.22 8.30
CA PRO A 153 43.50 2.53 8.36
C PRO A 153 44.26 1.24 8.04
N ALA A 154 45.18 1.31 7.08
CA ALA A 154 46.07 0.22 6.75
C ALA A 154 46.68 -0.31 8.07
N PRO A 155 46.77 -1.65 8.27
CA PRO A 155 47.48 -2.17 9.42
C PRO A 155 48.92 -1.64 9.36
N GLY A 156 49.24 -0.70 10.24
CA GLY A 156 50.59 -0.18 10.39
C GLY A 156 51.53 -1.33 10.76
N PRO A 157 52.81 -1.26 10.36
CA PRO A 157 53.79 -2.29 10.68
C PRO A 157 53.91 -2.40 12.21
N GLN A 158 53.59 -3.57 12.76
CA GLN A 158 53.85 -3.85 14.16
C GLN A 158 55.37 -3.93 14.38
N PRO A 159 55.94 -3.18 15.35
CA PRO A 159 57.32 -3.35 15.73
C PRO A 159 57.50 -4.69 16.45
N GLY A 160 58.53 -5.42 16.04
CA GLY A 160 58.81 -6.76 16.53
C GLY A 160 59.02 -6.83 18.04
N THR A 161 58.45 -7.85 18.64
CA THR A 161 58.85 -8.35 19.96
C THR A 161 59.33 -9.78 19.80
N ALA A 162 60.62 -9.94 20.04
CA ALA A 162 61.33 -11.19 20.16
C ALA A 162 60.93 -11.96 21.43
N GLY A 163 61.03 -13.30 21.39
CA GLY A 163 61.44 -14.09 22.56
C GLY A 163 60.48 -15.16 23.11
N ALA A 164 60.54 -16.36 22.48
CA ALA A 164 60.53 -17.71 23.10
C ALA A 164 59.26 -18.29 23.79
N PRO A 165 59.16 -19.62 24.02
CA PRO A 165 59.74 -20.75 23.28
C PRO A 165 58.69 -21.77 22.77
N LEU A 166 59.15 -22.62 21.86
CA LEU A 166 58.48 -23.78 21.26
C LEU A 166 58.03 -24.81 22.31
N ASN A 167 56.84 -25.40 22.12
CA ASN A 167 56.48 -26.68 22.69
C ASN A 167 55.73 -27.54 21.64
N PRO A 168 56.04 -28.85 21.50
CA PRO A 168 55.68 -29.63 20.32
C PRO A 168 54.35 -30.40 20.45
N ALA A 169 53.68 -30.54 19.30
CA ALA A 169 52.83 -31.65 18.87
C ALA A 169 51.62 -32.10 19.74
N ALA A 170 50.42 -31.87 19.21
CA ALA A 170 49.30 -32.82 19.30
C ALA A 170 48.51 -32.83 17.97
N PRO A 171 48.00 -33.98 17.50
CA PRO A 171 47.53 -34.16 16.13
C PRO A 171 46.12 -33.59 15.92
N GLN A 172 45.91 -32.93 14.77
CA GLN A 172 44.58 -32.53 14.31
C GLN A 172 43.77 -33.74 13.80
N PRO A 173 42.47 -33.85 14.10
CA PRO A 173 41.57 -34.70 13.34
C PRO A 173 41.13 -33.98 12.07
N SER A 174 41.59 -34.50 10.94
CA SER A 174 41.12 -34.16 9.60
C SER A 174 39.63 -34.49 9.46
N THR A 175 38.78 -33.48 9.43
CA THR A 175 37.41 -33.58 8.93
C THR A 175 37.28 -32.73 7.69
N GLY A 176 37.60 -33.35 6.55
CA GLY A 176 37.32 -32.82 5.23
C GLY A 176 35.83 -32.80 4.97
N GLN A 177 35.19 -31.67 5.28
CA GLN A 177 34.02 -31.15 4.58
C GLN A 177 34.19 -29.63 4.53
N THR A 178 34.88 -29.15 3.49
CA THR A 178 34.87 -27.73 3.15
C THR A 178 33.44 -27.38 2.75
N SER A 179 32.70 -26.78 3.70
CA SER A 179 31.55 -25.94 3.34
C SER A 179 32.04 -24.95 2.29
N PRO A 180 31.29 -24.69 1.20
CA PRO A 180 31.70 -23.70 0.22
C PRO A 180 31.94 -22.39 0.95
N GLU A 181 33.18 -21.93 0.85
CA GLU A 181 33.66 -20.71 1.50
C GLU A 181 32.69 -19.58 1.16
N ALA A 182 32.26 -18.82 2.17
CA ALA A 182 31.32 -17.74 1.94
C ALA A 182 31.95 -16.78 0.91
N PRO A 183 31.26 -16.45 -0.19
CA PRO A 183 31.77 -15.53 -1.18
C PRO A 183 32.15 -14.23 -0.47
N THR A 184 33.33 -13.73 -0.84
CA THR A 184 33.81 -12.40 -0.50
C THR A 184 32.70 -11.39 -0.76
N ALA A 185 32.60 -10.38 0.09
CA ALA A 185 31.53 -9.40 -0.04
C ALA A 185 31.52 -8.82 -1.47
N PRO A 186 30.38 -8.85 -2.17
CA PRO A 186 30.31 -8.43 -3.56
C PRO A 186 30.67 -6.94 -3.69
N ALA A 187 31.32 -6.58 -4.78
CA ALA A 187 31.47 -5.18 -5.13
C ALA A 187 30.07 -4.59 -5.42
N PRO A 188 29.85 -3.28 -5.22
CA PRO A 188 28.56 -2.66 -5.52
C PRO A 188 28.04 -2.92 -6.94
N ASP A 189 28.97 -3.01 -7.91
CA ASP A 189 28.67 -3.27 -9.32
C ASP A 189 28.23 -4.73 -9.58
N ASP A 190 28.64 -5.69 -8.74
CA ASP A 190 28.23 -7.11 -8.83
C ASP A 190 26.78 -7.32 -8.34
N MET A 191 26.21 -6.34 -7.65
CA MET A 191 24.85 -6.40 -7.10
C MET A 191 23.82 -5.64 -7.94
N ASP A 192 24.24 -5.03 -9.06
CA ASP A 192 23.33 -4.45 -10.03
C ASP A 192 22.63 -5.54 -10.87
N LEU A 193 21.68 -6.22 -10.22
CA LEU A 193 20.85 -7.25 -10.83
C LEU A 193 19.97 -6.72 -11.97
N THR A 194 19.86 -5.40 -12.15
CA THR A 194 19.06 -4.82 -13.24
C THR A 194 19.65 -5.15 -14.62
N ARG A 195 20.97 -5.39 -14.69
CA ARG A 195 21.68 -5.75 -15.93
C ARG A 195 21.69 -7.25 -16.20
N THR A 196 21.83 -8.07 -15.17
CA THR A 196 22.01 -9.53 -15.31
C THR A 196 20.72 -10.32 -15.10
N SER A 197 19.73 -9.74 -14.43
CA SER A 197 18.46 -10.37 -14.08
C SER A 197 17.30 -9.38 -14.13
N PRO A 198 16.84 -8.96 -15.33
CA PRO A 198 15.74 -8.01 -15.50
C PRO A 198 14.38 -8.49 -14.95
N GLU A 199 14.29 -9.76 -14.56
CA GLU A 199 13.12 -10.38 -13.92
C GLU A 199 13.13 -10.20 -12.39
N VAL A 200 14.20 -9.59 -11.83
CA VAL A 200 14.39 -9.39 -10.39
C VAL A 200 14.38 -7.90 -10.07
N LEU A 201 13.45 -7.51 -9.22
CA LEU A 201 13.39 -6.20 -8.60
C LEU A 201 13.86 -6.30 -7.15
N VAL A 202 14.86 -5.52 -6.75
CA VAL A 202 15.34 -5.47 -5.36
C VAL A 202 14.89 -4.19 -4.68
N THR A 203 14.35 -4.33 -3.47
CA THR A 203 13.87 -3.23 -2.62
C THR A 203 14.27 -3.47 -1.18
N GLU A 204 14.24 -2.41 -0.37
CA GLU A 204 14.41 -2.51 1.09
C GLU A 204 13.30 -3.34 1.76
N PHE A 205 13.63 -3.99 2.86
CA PHE A 205 12.67 -4.76 3.64
C PHE A 205 11.97 -3.91 4.72
N GLY A 206 10.67 -3.67 4.53
CA GLY A 206 9.79 -3.10 5.55
C GLY A 206 9.59 -4.06 6.72
N ARG A 207 10.29 -3.80 7.83
CA ARG A 207 10.32 -4.70 9.01
C ARG A 207 8.97 -4.82 9.71
N PHE A 208 8.09 -3.84 9.52
CA PHE A 208 6.86 -3.68 10.30
C PHE A 208 5.58 -3.98 9.52
N LYS A 209 5.69 -4.84 8.49
CA LYS A 209 4.57 -5.28 7.63
C LYS A 209 3.97 -4.09 6.86
N ASP A 210 2.69 -4.16 6.53
CA ASP A 210 1.94 -3.16 5.78
C ASP A 210 0.93 -2.43 6.68
N LEU A 211 0.40 -1.30 6.21
CA LEU A 211 -0.58 -0.50 6.94
C LEU A 211 -1.90 -1.26 7.16
N ASP A 212 -2.26 -2.19 6.27
CA ASP A 212 -3.45 -3.04 6.44
C ASP A 212 -3.36 -3.86 7.75
N GLN A 213 -2.19 -4.46 8.01
CA GLN A 213 -1.95 -5.20 9.24
C GLN A 213 -1.91 -4.28 10.47
N MET A 214 -1.42 -3.03 10.34
CA MET A 214 -1.55 -2.04 11.41
C MET A 214 -3.02 -1.70 11.71
N LEU A 215 -3.86 -1.55 10.68
CA LEU A 215 -5.29 -1.30 10.82
C LEU A 215 -6.01 -2.48 11.49
N GLU A 216 -5.67 -3.71 11.12
CA GLU A 216 -6.17 -4.91 11.78
C GLU A 216 -5.83 -4.92 13.27
N MET A 217 -4.58 -4.61 13.63
CA MET A 217 -4.15 -4.55 15.03
C MET A 217 -4.85 -3.43 15.81
N ALA A 218 -5.02 -2.25 15.22
CA ALA A 218 -5.77 -1.16 15.83
C ALA A 218 -7.26 -1.52 16.01
N GLY A 219 -7.85 -2.23 15.06
CA GLY A 219 -9.20 -2.79 15.18
C GLY A 219 -9.32 -3.78 16.34
N TRP A 220 -8.37 -4.72 16.44
CA TRP A 220 -8.29 -5.70 17.51
C TRP A 220 -8.18 -5.09 18.91
N MET A 221 -7.32 -4.08 19.06
CA MET A 221 -7.08 -3.42 20.34
C MET A 221 -8.14 -2.38 20.69
N ASP A 222 -9.16 -2.24 19.84
CA ASP A 222 -10.13 -1.15 19.83
C ASP A 222 -9.49 0.24 20.01
N LYS A 223 -8.38 0.48 19.31
CA LYS A 223 -7.66 1.75 19.32
C LYS A 223 -7.98 2.57 18.09
N LYS A 224 -8.25 3.85 18.33
CA LYS A 224 -8.28 4.88 17.31
C LYS A 224 -6.85 5.34 17.06
N PHE A 225 -6.54 5.69 15.82
CA PHE A 225 -5.28 6.35 15.48
C PHE A 225 -5.30 7.77 16.06
N PRO A 226 -4.29 8.19 16.85
CA PRO A 226 -4.16 9.58 17.25
C PRO A 226 -4.04 10.49 16.03
N ASP A 227 -4.52 11.74 16.11
CA ASP A 227 -4.44 12.69 14.99
C ASP A 227 -3.02 12.86 14.47
N ARG A 228 -2.02 12.90 15.36
CA ARG A 228 -0.60 12.96 14.98
C ARG A 228 -0.16 11.75 14.13
N ALA A 229 -0.67 10.56 14.44
CA ALA A 229 -0.39 9.37 13.64
C ALA A 229 -1.08 9.46 12.26
N LEU A 230 -2.33 9.92 12.23
CA LEU A 230 -3.07 10.07 10.97
C LEU A 230 -2.41 11.12 10.04
N TRP A 231 -2.03 12.28 10.57
CA TRP A 231 -1.30 13.30 9.83
C TRP A 231 0.08 12.81 9.39
N GLY A 232 0.81 12.05 10.23
CA GLY A 232 2.09 11.45 9.86
C GLY A 232 1.98 10.43 8.73
N ILE A 233 0.97 9.55 8.79
CA ILE A 233 0.65 8.62 7.68
C ILE A 233 0.30 9.40 6.43
N PHE A 234 -0.55 10.42 6.55
CA PHE A 234 -0.98 11.20 5.40
C PHE A 234 0.17 11.99 4.75
N ARG A 235 1.09 12.52 5.56
CA ARG A 235 2.32 13.16 5.07
C ARG A 235 3.16 12.18 4.24
N CYS A 236 3.40 10.97 4.74
CA CYS A 236 4.13 9.94 3.98
C CYS A 236 3.44 9.60 2.66
N LEU A 237 2.10 9.49 2.65
CA LEU A 237 1.33 9.27 1.43
C LEU A 237 1.51 10.42 0.44
N VAL A 238 1.37 11.68 0.88
CA VAL A 238 1.51 12.87 0.04
C VAL A 238 2.91 12.93 -0.59
N MET A 239 3.97 12.65 0.18
CA MET A 239 5.33 12.57 -0.37
C MET A 239 5.46 11.48 -1.43
N GLY A 240 4.88 10.29 -1.18
CA GLY A 240 4.81 9.23 -2.18
C GLY A 240 4.01 9.61 -3.43
N LEU A 241 2.93 10.39 -3.30
CA LEU A 241 2.18 10.89 -4.44
C LEU A 241 2.99 11.89 -5.27
N ILE A 242 3.76 12.76 -4.63
CA ILE A 242 4.70 13.67 -5.30
C ILE A 242 5.73 12.85 -6.09
N ALA A 243 6.27 11.76 -5.53
CA ALA A 243 7.19 10.88 -6.26
C ALA A 243 6.55 10.20 -7.49
N LEU A 244 5.25 9.87 -7.44
CA LEU A 244 4.51 9.27 -8.57
C LEU A 244 4.23 10.28 -9.70
N ASP A 245 3.89 11.51 -9.33
CA ASP A 245 3.61 12.58 -10.29
C ASP A 245 4.89 13.20 -10.86
N TYR A 246 5.94 13.26 -10.06
CA TYR A 246 7.24 13.85 -10.41
C TYR A 246 8.37 12.84 -10.20
N PRO A 247 8.41 11.74 -10.99
CA PRO A 247 9.46 10.73 -10.86
C PRO A 247 10.85 11.35 -11.12
N PRO A 248 11.94 10.74 -10.61
CA PRO A 248 13.31 11.25 -10.68
C PRO A 248 13.74 11.87 -12.01
N ARG A 249 13.35 11.27 -13.15
CA ARG A 249 13.63 11.77 -14.51
C ARG A 249 13.06 13.17 -14.83
N HIS A 250 12.11 13.64 -14.04
CA HIS A 250 11.46 14.95 -14.18
C HIS A 250 11.87 15.91 -13.06
N GLN A 251 12.71 15.47 -12.13
CA GLN A 251 13.30 16.33 -11.12
C GLN A 251 14.61 16.93 -11.65
N PRO A 252 14.99 18.15 -11.22
CA PRO A 252 16.29 18.73 -11.56
C PRO A 252 17.39 17.91 -10.90
N LEU A 253 17.90 16.91 -11.63
CA LEU A 253 19.02 16.11 -11.18
C LEU A 253 20.30 16.96 -11.17
N PRO A 254 21.12 16.91 -10.11
CA PRO A 254 22.51 17.34 -10.20
C PRO A 254 23.18 16.71 -11.42
N LYS A 255 24.07 17.43 -12.12
CA LYS A 255 24.79 16.92 -13.32
C LYS A 255 25.56 15.61 -13.07
N THR A 256 25.74 15.23 -11.80
CA THR A 256 26.46 14.05 -11.32
C THR A 256 25.54 12.98 -10.71
N HIS A 257 24.22 13.12 -10.77
CA HIS A 257 23.29 12.12 -10.23
C HIS A 257 23.27 10.91 -11.17
N ASP A 258 24.07 9.89 -10.84
CA ASP A 258 23.89 8.56 -11.40
C ASP A 258 22.76 7.84 -10.64
N SER A 259 22.30 6.69 -11.14
CA SER A 259 21.28 5.87 -10.47
C SER A 259 21.70 5.34 -9.09
N ARG A 260 22.90 5.65 -8.61
CA ARG A 260 23.46 5.28 -7.32
C ARG A 260 23.55 6.45 -6.34
N GLY A 261 23.34 7.69 -6.82
CA GLY A 261 23.38 8.90 -5.99
C GLY A 261 22.36 8.89 -4.84
N PRO A 262 22.49 9.84 -3.89
CA PRO A 262 21.64 9.88 -2.71
C PRO A 262 20.16 9.94 -3.09
N PRO A 263 19.27 9.41 -2.21
CA PRO A 263 17.83 9.51 -2.42
C PRO A 263 17.43 10.93 -2.77
N LEU A 264 16.65 11.07 -3.85
CA LEU A 264 16.10 12.35 -4.24
C LEU A 264 15.05 12.76 -3.23
N LYS A 265 15.15 13.99 -2.76
CA LYS A 265 14.10 14.59 -1.94
C LYS A 265 12.89 14.88 -2.82
N GLU A 266 11.71 14.45 -2.39
CA GLU A 266 10.49 14.70 -3.13
C GLU A 266 10.13 16.19 -3.08
N GLU A 267 10.31 16.87 -4.20
CA GLU A 267 9.95 18.27 -4.35
C GLU A 267 9.06 18.44 -5.59
N ILE A 268 8.10 19.36 -5.49
CA ILE A 268 7.25 19.71 -6.63
C ILE A 268 8.08 20.63 -7.54
N PRO A 269 8.48 20.18 -8.74
CA PRO A 269 9.29 21.00 -9.64
C PRO A 269 8.47 22.22 -10.13
N SER A 270 9.20 23.26 -10.55
CA SER A 270 8.60 24.38 -11.30
C SER A 270 7.84 23.85 -12.53
N PRO A 271 6.78 24.55 -13.01
CA PRO A 271 5.85 24.02 -14.00
C PRO A 271 6.56 23.34 -15.18
N VAL A 272 6.48 22.01 -15.25
CA VAL A 272 7.07 21.25 -16.35
C VAL A 272 5.99 21.08 -17.42
N SER A 273 6.22 21.66 -18.61
CA SER A 273 5.37 21.37 -19.77
C SER A 273 5.45 19.89 -20.12
N ASN A 274 4.31 19.24 -20.37
CA ASN A 274 4.19 17.82 -20.79
C ASN A 274 4.46 16.77 -19.71
N LEU A 275 4.13 17.04 -18.44
CA LEU A 275 4.25 16.05 -17.38
C LEU A 275 3.34 14.83 -17.66
N VAL A 276 3.94 13.63 -17.72
CA VAL A 276 3.20 12.36 -17.76
C VAL A 276 3.15 11.83 -16.33
N SER A 277 2.00 11.99 -15.68
CA SER A 277 1.76 11.51 -14.32
C SER A 277 1.63 9.99 -14.27
N THR A 278 2.17 9.36 -13.22
CA THR A 278 2.03 7.92 -13.00
C THR A 278 0.84 7.65 -12.08
N VAL A 279 -0.16 6.93 -12.58
CA VAL A 279 -1.29 6.43 -11.77
C VAL A 279 -0.90 5.08 -11.17
N HIS A 280 -1.11 4.87 -9.87
CA HIS A 280 -0.77 3.61 -9.19
C HIS A 280 -1.72 2.45 -9.54
N PHE A 281 -3.02 2.75 -9.68
CA PHE A 281 -4.14 1.80 -9.88
C PHE A 281 -4.40 0.79 -8.77
N ASP A 282 -3.44 0.53 -7.89
CA ASP A 282 -3.58 -0.44 -6.79
C ASP A 282 -3.21 0.17 -5.43
N LEU A 283 -3.47 1.47 -5.23
CA LEU A 283 -3.07 2.12 -3.98
C LEU A 283 -4.10 1.81 -2.88
N ASP A 284 -3.72 0.91 -1.97
CA ASP A 284 -4.50 0.47 -0.83
C ASP A 284 -3.58 0.19 0.39
N PRO A 285 -4.09 0.04 1.63
CA PRO A 285 -3.28 -0.15 2.82
C PRO A 285 -2.30 -1.32 2.76
N ASN A 286 -2.56 -2.36 1.96
CA ASN A 286 -1.63 -3.49 1.78
C ASN A 286 -0.39 -3.10 0.99
N ASN A 287 -0.49 -2.04 0.17
CA ASN A 287 0.59 -1.51 -0.64
C ASN A 287 1.24 -0.29 0.02
N ILE A 288 0.97 -0.03 1.30
CA ILE A 288 1.71 0.94 2.13
C ILE A 288 2.58 0.18 3.10
N ILE A 289 3.89 0.19 2.86
CA ILE A 289 4.87 -0.59 3.62
C ILE A 289 5.41 0.23 4.78
N VAL A 290 5.51 -0.39 5.95
CA VAL A 290 5.94 0.26 7.20
C VAL A 290 7.39 -0.10 7.49
N PHE A 291 8.24 0.93 7.51
CA PHE A 291 9.69 0.84 7.76
C PHE A 291 10.04 1.26 9.18
N ASP A 292 11.33 1.29 9.49
CA ASP A 292 11.81 1.73 10.79
C ASP A 292 11.65 3.25 10.99
N PHE A 293 11.85 3.67 12.24
CA PHE A 293 11.99 5.08 12.59
C PHE A 293 13.34 5.58 12.08
N ASP A 294 13.40 6.83 11.62
CA ASP A 294 14.67 7.49 11.30
C ASP A 294 15.13 8.42 12.44
N GLN A 295 16.29 9.05 12.29
CA GLN A 295 16.82 10.03 13.27
C GLN A 295 16.37 11.46 12.98
N GLY A 296 15.54 11.68 11.97
CA GLY A 296 15.06 12.99 11.53
C GLY A 296 13.55 13.13 11.69
N GLU A 297 12.88 13.37 10.56
CA GLU A 297 11.44 13.66 10.51
C GLU A 297 10.54 12.49 10.97
N HIS A 298 11.06 11.25 11.00
CA HIS A 298 10.35 10.03 11.36
C HIS A 298 10.88 9.44 12.69
N SER A 299 11.32 10.30 13.61
CA SER A 299 11.81 9.90 14.94
C SER A 299 10.70 9.34 15.85
N HIS A 300 9.47 9.81 15.70
CA HIS A 300 8.30 9.42 16.50
C HIS A 300 7.20 8.66 15.73
N MET A 301 7.27 8.64 14.40
CA MET A 301 6.38 7.91 13.51
C MET A 301 7.24 7.16 12.49
N PRO A 302 7.10 5.83 12.29
CA PRO A 302 7.90 5.12 11.29
C PRO A 302 7.68 5.67 9.89
N VAL A 303 8.67 5.48 9.02
CA VAL A 303 8.54 5.83 7.60
C VAL A 303 7.52 4.89 6.95
N LEU A 304 6.55 5.45 6.22
CA LEU A 304 5.65 4.68 5.36
C LEU A 304 5.98 4.97 3.91
N LYS A 305 6.04 3.94 3.07
CA LYS A 305 6.32 4.11 1.64
C LYS A 305 5.30 3.37 0.80
N ILE A 306 4.95 3.98 -0.34
CA ILE A 306 4.11 3.35 -1.36
C ILE A 306 4.93 2.23 -2.02
N GLY A 307 4.37 1.03 -2.01
CA GLY A 307 4.94 -0.17 -2.61
C GLY A 307 4.06 -0.71 -3.74
N ASP A 308 4.59 -1.74 -4.41
CA ASP A 308 3.95 -2.47 -5.50
C ASP A 308 3.45 -1.62 -6.69
N LEU A 309 4.40 -1.09 -7.44
CA LEU A 309 4.16 -0.41 -8.72
C LEU A 309 3.81 -1.38 -9.88
N GLY A 310 3.50 -2.65 -9.61
CA GLY A 310 3.22 -3.66 -10.63
C GLY A 310 2.02 -3.31 -11.53
N LEU A 311 1.08 -2.53 -10.99
CA LEU A 311 -0.07 -2.02 -11.73
C LEU A 311 0.03 -0.54 -12.12
N ALA A 312 1.13 0.14 -11.78
CA ALA A 312 1.28 1.55 -12.11
C ALA A 312 1.36 1.78 -13.63
N VAL A 313 0.78 2.87 -14.12
CA VAL A 313 0.77 3.24 -15.55
C VAL A 313 0.99 4.74 -15.69
N ALA A 314 1.87 5.12 -16.62
CA ALA A 314 2.05 6.50 -17.04
C ALA A 314 0.88 6.93 -17.94
N VAL A 315 0.09 7.92 -17.52
CA VAL A 315 -1.11 8.37 -18.23
C VAL A 315 -0.90 9.79 -18.78
N ALA A 316 -1.00 9.93 -20.10
CA ALA A 316 -0.82 11.19 -20.82
C ALA A 316 -2.11 12.02 -20.91
N GLY A 317 -2.76 12.28 -19.78
CA GLY A 317 -3.94 13.14 -19.67
C GLY A 317 -5.02 12.83 -20.72
N GLN A 318 -5.49 13.84 -21.45
CA GLN A 318 -6.53 13.70 -22.49
C GLN A 318 -6.09 12.92 -23.73
N ASN A 319 -4.78 12.90 -24.03
CA ASN A 319 -4.22 12.23 -25.21
C ASN A 319 -4.10 10.70 -25.04
N PHE A 320 -4.43 10.17 -23.86
CA PHE A 320 -4.39 8.73 -23.61
C PHE A 320 -5.47 7.98 -24.42
N PRO A 321 -5.10 6.95 -25.23
CA PRO A 321 -6.02 6.28 -26.13
C PRO A 321 -7.23 5.66 -25.42
N THR A 322 -8.42 5.77 -26.02
CA THR A 322 -9.67 5.26 -25.47
C THR A 322 -9.64 3.76 -25.22
N THR A 323 -9.06 2.97 -26.13
CA THR A 323 -8.87 1.52 -25.95
C THR A 323 -8.07 1.20 -24.69
N ASN A 324 -7.04 2.01 -24.41
CA ASN A 324 -6.23 1.84 -23.21
C ASN A 324 -7.02 2.24 -21.97
N ARG A 325 -7.86 3.28 -22.02
CA ARG A 325 -8.71 3.67 -20.88
C ARG A 325 -9.66 2.55 -20.46
N TRP A 326 -10.30 1.90 -21.43
CA TRP A 326 -11.17 0.74 -21.18
C TRP A 326 -10.41 -0.42 -20.54
N ALA A 327 -9.18 -0.69 -20.98
CA ALA A 327 -8.33 -1.72 -20.38
C ALA A 327 -7.96 -1.42 -18.91
N LEU A 328 -7.89 -0.13 -18.54
CA LEU A 328 -7.59 0.29 -17.17
C LEU A 328 -8.81 0.31 -16.23
N ARG A 329 -10.04 0.24 -16.78
CA ARG A 329 -11.29 0.28 -15.99
C ARG A 329 -11.30 -0.73 -14.86
N TRP A 330 -10.85 -1.96 -15.13
CA TRP A 330 -10.85 -3.07 -14.17
C TRP A 330 -9.46 -3.34 -13.57
N ARG A 331 -8.55 -2.38 -13.66
CA ARG A 331 -7.19 -2.51 -13.13
C ARG A 331 -7.17 -2.15 -11.64
N GLY A 332 -6.49 -2.96 -10.85
CA GLY A 332 -6.43 -2.81 -9.40
C GLY A 332 -7.33 -3.79 -8.67
N LYS A 333 -7.46 -3.58 -7.36
CA LYS A 333 -8.21 -4.42 -6.44
C LYS A 333 -9.68 -4.01 -6.34
N THR A 334 -10.58 -5.00 -6.37
CA THR A 334 -12.01 -4.79 -6.09
C THR A 334 -12.20 -4.13 -4.71
N GLY A 335 -13.12 -3.17 -4.64
CA GLY A 335 -13.34 -2.34 -3.45
C GLY A 335 -12.43 -1.11 -3.35
N TRP A 336 -11.40 -0.99 -4.20
CA TRP A 336 -10.45 0.14 -4.20
C TRP A 336 -10.43 0.93 -5.51
N PHE A 337 -11.42 0.66 -6.37
CA PHE A 337 -11.62 1.41 -7.60
C PHE A 337 -12.03 2.84 -7.30
N THR A 338 -11.53 3.78 -8.09
CA THR A 338 -11.90 5.19 -7.99
C THR A 338 -13.15 5.47 -8.85
N PRO A 339 -13.84 6.61 -8.67
CA PRO A 339 -15.03 6.95 -9.46
C PRO A 339 -14.80 6.82 -10.97
N GLU A 340 -13.61 7.20 -11.45
CA GLU A 340 -13.20 7.11 -12.84
C GLU A 340 -13.24 5.69 -13.42
N GLN A 341 -13.28 4.64 -12.58
CA GLN A 341 -13.32 3.24 -12.97
C GLN A 341 -14.73 2.62 -12.90
N PHE A 342 -15.59 3.10 -11.99
CA PHE A 342 -16.87 2.43 -11.69
C PHE A 342 -18.12 3.25 -12.02
N THR A 343 -18.02 4.54 -12.36
CA THR A 343 -19.22 5.35 -12.64
C THR A 343 -20.02 4.82 -13.82
N SER A 344 -21.33 5.08 -13.78
CA SER A 344 -22.27 4.63 -14.81
C SER A 344 -22.04 5.24 -16.20
N GLU A 345 -21.26 6.33 -16.29
CA GLU A 345 -20.86 6.98 -17.54
C GLU A 345 -20.15 6.02 -18.52
N TRP A 346 -19.43 5.01 -18.01
CA TRP A 346 -18.84 3.97 -18.84
C TRP A 346 -19.86 3.21 -19.68
N GLU A 347 -21.11 3.10 -19.21
CA GLU A 347 -22.18 2.41 -19.96
C GLU A 347 -22.92 3.36 -20.92
N ARG A 348 -22.68 4.67 -20.81
CA ARG A 348 -23.32 5.70 -21.64
C ARG A 348 -22.49 6.06 -22.87
N PHE A 349 -21.17 6.07 -22.74
CA PHE A 349 -20.26 6.56 -23.77
C PHE A 349 -19.28 5.48 -24.26
N VAL A 350 -18.96 5.50 -25.55
CA VAL A 350 -17.88 4.66 -26.09
C VAL A 350 -16.51 5.25 -25.72
N ASN A 351 -16.42 6.59 -25.70
CA ASN A 351 -15.27 7.37 -25.30
C ASN A 351 -15.66 8.48 -24.32
N PRO A 352 -15.81 8.16 -23.03
CA PRO A 352 -16.31 9.12 -22.04
C PRO A 352 -15.57 10.46 -22.06
N VAL A 353 -14.24 10.45 -22.16
CA VAL A 353 -13.41 11.67 -22.13
C VAL A 353 -13.66 12.62 -23.30
N ARG A 354 -14.04 12.11 -24.49
CA ARG A 354 -14.31 12.95 -25.67
C ARG A 354 -15.78 13.26 -25.89
N GLU A 355 -16.65 12.37 -25.42
CA GLU A 355 -18.10 12.47 -25.63
C GLU A 355 -18.80 13.25 -24.52
N ALA A 356 -18.17 13.39 -23.35
CA ALA A 356 -18.69 14.15 -22.22
C ALA A 356 -18.93 15.62 -22.58
N LYS A 357 -20.20 16.04 -22.47
CA LYS A 357 -20.61 17.42 -22.79
C LYS A 357 -20.72 18.28 -21.54
N THR A 358 -21.22 17.70 -20.45
CA THR A 358 -21.39 18.39 -19.18
C THR A 358 -20.28 18.00 -18.21
N ARG A 359 -20.26 18.62 -17.02
CA ARG A 359 -19.30 18.28 -15.96
C ARG A 359 -19.60 16.90 -15.37
N GLU A 360 -20.88 16.60 -15.21
CA GLU A 360 -21.42 15.35 -14.67
C GLU A 360 -21.04 14.13 -15.51
N ASP A 361 -20.72 14.34 -16.79
CA ASP A 361 -20.28 13.28 -17.72
C ASP A 361 -18.75 13.09 -17.77
N ARG A 362 -17.95 13.85 -16.99
CA ARG A 362 -16.47 13.92 -17.12
C ARG A 362 -15.69 13.13 -16.06
N VAL A 363 -16.24 12.05 -15.53
CA VAL A 363 -15.57 11.23 -14.51
C VAL A 363 -15.01 9.95 -15.11
N ALA A 364 -15.81 9.18 -15.86
CA ALA A 364 -15.39 7.89 -16.39
C ALA A 364 -14.14 8.01 -17.27
N GLY A 365 -13.14 7.19 -16.97
CA GLY A 365 -11.89 7.12 -17.73
C GLY A 365 -11.02 8.38 -17.66
N HIS A 366 -11.38 9.37 -16.84
CA HIS A 366 -10.61 10.60 -16.66
C HIS A 366 -9.45 10.41 -15.68
N TYR A 367 -8.55 9.49 -16.00
CA TYR A 367 -7.38 9.15 -15.19
C TYR A 367 -6.35 10.30 -15.18
N MET A 368 -6.59 11.32 -14.36
CA MET A 368 -5.63 12.38 -14.06
C MET A 368 -4.75 11.89 -12.90
N GLY A 369 -3.46 11.62 -13.15
CA GLY A 369 -2.58 10.91 -12.20
C GLY A 369 -2.70 11.37 -10.76
N GLY A 370 -2.31 12.62 -10.49
CA GLY A 370 -2.41 13.21 -9.17
C GLY A 370 -3.79 13.10 -8.55
N ALA A 371 -4.86 13.40 -9.30
CA ALA A 371 -6.22 13.35 -8.76
C ALA A 371 -6.68 11.93 -8.37
N MET A 372 -6.38 10.93 -9.20
CA MET A 372 -6.74 9.53 -8.92
C MET A 372 -5.95 8.97 -7.73
N ASN A 373 -4.65 9.24 -7.69
CA ASN A 373 -3.80 8.85 -6.57
C ASN A 373 -4.22 9.57 -5.26
N THR A 374 -4.58 10.86 -5.34
CA THR A 374 -5.14 11.64 -4.22
C THR A 374 -6.41 11.01 -3.66
N TRP A 375 -7.31 10.55 -4.53
CA TRP A 375 -8.52 9.85 -4.08
C TRP A 375 -8.18 8.57 -3.32
N GLN A 376 -7.27 7.75 -3.85
CA GLN A 376 -6.87 6.49 -3.19
C GLN A 376 -6.16 6.74 -1.85
N ALA A 377 -5.30 7.77 -1.77
CA ALA A 377 -4.68 8.18 -0.51
C ALA A 377 -5.72 8.69 0.51
N GLY A 378 -6.70 9.48 0.05
CA GLY A 378 -7.85 9.89 0.87
C GLY A 378 -8.62 8.69 1.42
N MET A 379 -8.87 7.68 0.58
CA MET A 379 -9.56 6.46 1.00
C MET A 379 -8.75 5.68 2.04
N ILE A 380 -7.43 5.61 1.91
CA ILE A 380 -6.55 4.99 2.92
C ILE A 380 -6.74 5.68 4.27
N ILE A 381 -6.63 7.01 4.34
CA ILE A 381 -6.84 7.75 5.60
C ILE A 381 -8.26 7.60 6.12
N TRP A 382 -9.26 7.61 5.24
CA TRP A 382 -10.64 7.34 5.61
C TRP A 382 -10.77 5.96 6.29
N THR A 383 -10.10 4.92 5.78
CA THR A 383 -10.08 3.60 6.43
C THR A 383 -9.32 3.59 7.76
N CYS A 384 -8.31 4.45 7.93
CA CYS A 384 -7.65 4.64 9.23
C CYS A 384 -8.60 5.27 10.27
N ILE A 385 -9.40 6.25 9.86
CA ILE A 385 -10.38 6.93 10.72
C ILE A 385 -11.53 5.97 11.07
N THR A 386 -12.13 5.32 10.06
CA THR A 386 -13.33 4.50 10.26
C THR A 386 -13.02 3.10 10.78
N ARG A 387 -11.82 2.58 10.50
CA ARG A 387 -11.44 1.16 10.65
C ARG A 387 -12.37 0.21 9.88
N CYS A 388 -13.00 0.74 8.82
CA CYS A 388 -13.87 0.00 7.91
C CYS A 388 -13.15 -0.27 6.59
N HIS A 389 -13.66 -1.23 5.83
CA HIS A 389 -13.38 -1.29 4.39
C HIS A 389 -14.14 -0.17 3.66
N PRO A 390 -13.69 0.24 2.45
CA PRO A 390 -14.45 1.12 1.59
C PRO A 390 -15.88 0.61 1.37
N GLU A 391 -16.81 1.53 1.13
CA GLU A 391 -18.23 1.22 0.91
C GLU A 391 -18.43 0.37 -0.35
N GLU A 392 -19.31 -0.64 -0.26
CA GLU A 392 -19.68 -1.50 -1.39
C GLU A 392 -21.20 -1.72 -1.43
N PRO A 393 -21.93 -1.17 -2.42
CA PRO A 393 -21.43 -0.30 -3.49
C PRO A 393 -21.07 1.11 -2.99
N PRO A 394 -20.09 1.79 -3.60
CA PRO A 394 -19.75 3.16 -3.23
C PRO A 394 -20.86 4.13 -3.68
N VAL A 395 -21.32 4.99 -2.77
CA VAL A 395 -22.35 6.00 -3.06
C VAL A 395 -21.85 7.37 -2.64
N PRO A 396 -21.79 8.37 -3.55
CA PRO A 396 -21.40 9.72 -3.16
C PRO A 396 -22.56 10.43 -2.49
N GLU A 397 -22.24 11.29 -1.52
CA GLU A 397 -23.17 12.23 -0.89
C GLU A 397 -22.74 13.67 -1.18
N GLU A 398 -23.71 14.55 -1.23
CA GLU A 398 -23.46 15.99 -1.36
C GLU A 398 -23.10 16.57 0.01
N VAL A 399 -21.96 17.26 0.07
CA VAL A 399 -21.50 17.93 1.29
C VAL A 399 -21.24 19.40 1.03
N GLU A 400 -21.26 20.17 2.11
CA GLU A 400 -20.87 21.58 2.12
C GLU A 400 -19.87 21.76 3.28
N ILE A 401 -18.59 21.92 2.95
CA ILE A 401 -17.51 22.02 3.93
C ILE A 401 -16.62 23.23 3.65
N GLN A 402 -16.00 23.78 4.70
CA GLN A 402 -14.94 24.75 4.54
C GLN A 402 -13.67 24.03 4.06
N LEU A 403 -13.17 24.40 2.86
CA LEU A 403 -11.95 23.80 2.33
C LEU A 403 -10.74 24.19 3.19
N PRO A 404 -9.94 23.20 3.64
CA PRO A 404 -8.72 23.45 4.41
C PRO A 404 -7.72 24.35 3.68
N GLY A 405 -7.02 25.21 4.43
CA GLY A 405 -5.95 26.04 3.87
C GLY A 405 -6.40 27.35 3.21
N GLY A 406 -7.64 27.80 3.45
CA GLY A 406 -8.08 29.19 3.17
C GLY A 406 -8.46 29.48 1.71
N GLY A 407 -8.68 28.46 0.89
CA GLY A 407 -9.15 28.62 -0.48
C GLY A 407 -10.66 28.91 -0.52
N THR A 408 -11.02 30.10 -1.01
CA THR A 408 -12.40 30.65 -1.17
C THR A 408 -13.10 31.03 0.14
N ALA A 409 -13.72 32.22 0.15
CA ALA A 409 -14.26 32.91 1.34
C ALA A 409 -15.56 32.29 1.92
N GLY A 410 -15.79 31.00 1.70
CA GLY A 410 -16.97 30.29 2.18
C GLY A 410 -16.90 28.78 1.96
N PRO A 411 -17.89 28.04 2.47
CA PRO A 411 -17.96 26.60 2.30
C PRO A 411 -18.16 26.24 0.82
N THR A 412 -17.55 25.15 0.40
CA THR A 412 -17.63 24.62 -0.96
C THR A 412 -18.53 23.40 -0.98
N LYS A 413 -19.41 23.36 -1.98
CA LYS A 413 -20.40 22.30 -2.16
C LYS A 413 -19.99 21.34 -3.28
N PHE A 414 -19.91 20.04 -3.00
CA PHE A 414 -19.52 19.02 -3.97
C PHE A 414 -19.98 17.61 -3.54
N LEU A 415 -19.96 16.67 -4.48
CA LEU A 415 -20.20 15.24 -4.22
C LEU A 415 -18.93 14.55 -3.73
N THR A 416 -19.03 13.74 -2.68
CA THR A 416 -17.89 13.03 -2.08
C THR A 416 -18.27 11.63 -1.62
N TYR A 417 -17.31 10.72 -1.64
CA TYR A 417 -17.43 9.38 -1.03
C TYR A 417 -16.96 9.36 0.43
N GLY A 418 -16.58 10.51 0.99
CA GLY A 418 -16.06 10.64 2.35
C GLY A 418 -17.09 11.10 3.39
N ALA A 419 -18.33 11.39 3.01
CA ALA A 419 -19.28 12.11 3.87
C ALA A 419 -19.50 11.47 5.25
N TYR A 420 -19.41 10.14 5.34
CA TYR A 420 -19.56 9.39 6.59
C TYR A 420 -18.65 9.87 7.73
N ILE A 421 -17.41 10.32 7.44
CA ILE A 421 -16.50 10.81 8.49
C ILE A 421 -16.85 12.20 9.02
N LEU A 422 -17.86 12.89 8.47
CA LEU A 422 -18.34 14.17 9.02
C LEU A 422 -19.25 13.99 10.25
N ASP A 423 -19.70 12.76 10.50
CA ASP A 423 -20.60 12.45 11.61
C ASP A 423 -19.99 12.68 12.98
N ALA A 424 -20.88 12.91 13.96
CA ALA A 424 -20.51 13.10 15.36
C ALA A 424 -19.69 11.95 15.96
N GLU A 425 -19.82 10.73 15.43
CA GLU A 425 -19.02 9.60 15.89
C GLU A 425 -17.51 9.73 15.57
N PHE A 426 -17.15 10.65 14.67
CA PHE A 426 -15.78 10.92 14.25
C PHE A 426 -15.23 12.27 14.72
N TRP A 427 -15.95 13.01 15.57
CA TRP A 427 -15.45 14.28 16.15
C TRP A 427 -14.22 14.14 17.06
N TRP A 428 -13.82 12.91 17.36
CA TRP A 428 -12.53 12.64 18.01
C TRP A 428 -11.34 12.85 17.08
N CYS A 429 -11.55 12.88 15.76
CA CYS A 429 -10.54 13.08 14.73
C CYS A 429 -10.53 14.55 14.33
N ASP A 430 -9.34 15.12 14.16
CA ASP A 430 -9.11 16.50 13.76
C ASP A 430 -10.02 16.92 12.60
N GLU A 431 -10.76 18.02 12.79
CA GLU A 431 -11.75 18.48 11.82
C GLU A 431 -11.13 18.82 10.47
N GLU A 432 -9.96 19.47 10.49
CA GLU A 432 -9.28 19.85 9.25
C GLU A 432 -8.78 18.62 8.49
N LEU A 433 -8.31 17.59 9.20
CA LEU A 433 -8.00 16.30 8.59
C LEU A 433 -9.24 15.67 7.95
N ARG A 434 -10.36 15.61 8.67
CA ARG A 434 -11.62 15.04 8.14
C ARG A 434 -12.08 15.77 6.88
N HIS A 435 -12.05 17.10 6.89
CA HIS A 435 -12.38 17.91 5.71
C HIS A 435 -11.40 17.69 4.56
N THR A 436 -10.10 17.54 4.84
CA THR A 436 -9.09 17.24 3.81
C THR A 436 -9.35 15.88 3.17
N VAL A 437 -9.66 14.87 3.97
CA VAL A 437 -9.99 13.51 3.48
C VAL A 437 -11.26 13.52 2.64
N VAL A 438 -12.31 14.21 3.09
CA VAL A 438 -13.56 14.40 2.34
C VAL A 438 -13.30 15.09 1.00
N TRP A 439 -12.41 16.08 0.98
CA TRP A 439 -12.00 16.80 -0.23
C TRP A 439 -11.21 15.91 -1.20
N CYS A 440 -10.28 15.08 -0.71
CA CYS A 440 -9.59 14.06 -1.51
C CYS A 440 -10.56 13.07 -2.17
N LEU A 441 -11.65 12.75 -1.48
CA LEU A 441 -12.68 11.79 -1.91
C LEU A 441 -13.78 12.39 -2.79
N ALA A 442 -13.58 13.61 -3.32
CA ALA A 442 -14.50 14.23 -4.25
C ALA A 442 -14.76 13.35 -5.49
N HIS A 443 -16.02 13.33 -5.92
CA HIS A 443 -16.50 12.54 -7.05
C HIS A 443 -15.78 12.92 -8.35
N HIS A 444 -15.74 14.23 -8.62
CA HIS A 444 -15.05 14.79 -9.78
C HIS A 444 -13.55 14.91 -9.50
N PRO A 445 -12.68 14.44 -10.41
CA PRO A 445 -11.23 14.58 -10.26
C PRO A 445 -10.77 16.04 -10.10
N GLU A 446 -11.41 16.97 -10.81
CA GLU A 446 -11.10 18.41 -10.75
C GLU A 446 -11.42 19.08 -9.41
N ASP A 447 -12.31 18.49 -8.61
CA ASP A 447 -12.64 19.01 -7.29
C ASP A 447 -11.61 18.59 -6.24
N ARG A 448 -10.72 17.65 -6.52
CA ARG A 448 -9.77 17.12 -5.54
C ARG A 448 -8.61 18.10 -5.33
N PRO A 449 -8.01 18.15 -4.12
CA PRO A 449 -6.88 19.03 -3.85
C PRO A 449 -5.66 18.63 -4.67
N GLY A 450 -4.96 19.62 -5.23
CA GLY A 450 -3.65 19.42 -5.84
C GLY A 450 -2.57 19.11 -4.80
N LEU A 451 -1.49 18.43 -5.23
CA LEU A 451 -0.40 18.02 -4.34
C LEU A 451 0.28 19.17 -3.60
N ALA A 452 0.41 20.35 -4.23
CA ALA A 452 0.97 21.53 -3.57
C ALA A 452 0.11 22.01 -2.39
N THR A 453 -1.21 21.87 -2.49
CA THR A 453 -2.12 22.18 -1.39
C THR A 453 -2.02 21.14 -0.28
N LEU A 454 -2.01 19.86 -0.63
CA LEU A 454 -1.84 18.78 0.34
C LEU A 454 -0.51 18.90 1.09
N LEU A 455 0.59 19.18 0.39
CA LEU A 455 1.91 19.36 0.99
C LEU A 455 1.91 20.48 2.03
N ARG A 456 1.34 21.65 1.71
CA ARG A 456 1.20 22.75 2.69
C ARG A 456 0.36 22.35 3.90
N LEU A 457 -0.71 21.58 3.71
CA LEU A 457 -1.55 21.12 4.81
C LEU A 457 -0.78 20.16 5.74
N VAL A 458 -0.12 19.14 5.18
CA VAL A 458 0.62 18.15 5.97
C VAL A 458 1.90 18.71 6.58
N ASP A 459 2.54 19.70 5.99
CA ASP A 459 3.71 20.34 6.62
C ASP A 459 3.29 21.23 7.80
N ARG A 460 2.17 21.94 7.67
CA ARG A 460 1.61 22.74 8.77
C ARG A 460 1.09 21.87 9.92
N LYS A 461 0.46 20.74 9.60
CA LYS A 461 -0.22 19.87 10.59
C LYS A 461 0.55 18.59 10.94
N GLY A 462 1.67 18.29 10.29
CA GLY A 462 2.43 17.05 10.47
C GLY A 462 3.93 17.28 10.67
N GLY A 463 4.40 18.53 10.61
CA GLY A 463 5.79 18.87 10.89
C GLY A 463 6.18 18.68 12.37
N PRO A 464 7.48 18.66 12.69
CA PRO A 464 8.02 18.53 14.05
C PRO A 464 7.60 19.67 15.00
N GLN A 465 6.93 20.70 14.49
CA GLN A 465 6.38 21.84 15.24
C GLN A 465 4.88 21.71 15.52
N LEU A 466 4.35 20.49 15.59
CA LEU A 466 3.00 20.19 16.10
C LEU A 466 2.90 20.49 17.61
N VAL A 467 3.03 21.77 17.95
CA VAL A 467 2.72 22.35 19.26
C VAL A 467 1.62 23.38 18.99
N ASP A 468 0.44 22.91 18.59
CA ASP A 468 -0.72 23.81 18.48
C ASP A 468 -1.13 24.21 19.91
N PRO A 469 -1.06 25.50 20.31
CA PRO A 469 -1.34 25.94 21.68
C PRO A 469 -2.81 25.74 22.10
N GLY A 470 -3.70 25.39 21.17
CA GLY A 470 -5.13 25.22 21.40
C GLY A 470 -5.65 23.78 21.42
N HIS A 471 -4.83 22.77 21.13
CA HIS A 471 -5.24 21.37 21.18
C HIS A 471 -4.85 20.74 22.53
N VAL A 472 -5.83 20.12 23.22
CA VAL A 472 -5.68 19.41 24.50
C VAL A 472 -4.34 18.64 24.54
N PRO A 473 -3.54 18.68 25.62
CA PRO A 473 -2.13 18.28 25.64
C PRO A 473 -1.88 17.00 24.84
N GLY A 474 -1.51 17.20 23.58
CA GLY A 474 -1.49 16.14 22.59
C GLY A 474 -0.33 15.23 22.88
N MET A 475 -0.59 13.92 22.82
CA MET A 475 0.38 12.84 22.92
C MET A 475 1.81 13.27 22.53
N THR A 476 2.73 13.24 23.50
CA THR A 476 4.17 13.52 23.30
C THR A 476 4.77 12.61 22.22
N ASP A 477 5.91 12.99 21.65
CA ASP A 477 6.63 12.19 20.66
C ASP A 477 6.93 10.78 21.18
N GLU A 478 7.34 10.67 22.45
CA GLU A 478 7.59 9.40 23.12
C GLU A 478 6.30 8.58 23.26
N GLN A 479 5.18 9.21 23.63
CA GLN A 479 3.91 8.51 23.74
C GLN A 479 3.40 8.04 22.38
N LEU A 480 3.52 8.87 21.33
CA LEU A 480 3.15 8.51 19.96
C LEU A 480 4.00 7.35 19.47
N ARG A 481 5.31 7.44 19.65
CA ARG A 481 6.25 6.36 19.33
C ARG A 481 5.90 5.08 20.05
N ALA A 482 5.62 5.16 21.35
CA ALA A 482 5.22 4.00 22.15
C ALA A 482 3.89 3.39 21.68
N TRP A 483 2.93 4.23 21.29
CA TRP A 483 1.66 3.79 20.73
C TRP A 483 1.85 3.05 19.40
N VAL A 484 2.63 3.60 18.48
CA VAL A 484 2.93 2.94 17.20
C VAL A 484 3.72 1.65 17.43
N GLN A 485 4.77 1.68 18.26
CA GLN A 485 5.54 0.48 18.57
C GLN A 485 4.69 -0.63 19.17
N ARG A 486 3.67 -0.28 19.96
CA ARG A 486 2.73 -1.25 20.51
C ARG A 486 1.94 -1.94 19.41
N LEU A 487 1.36 -1.18 18.46
CA LEU A 487 0.67 -1.74 17.31
C LEU A 487 1.56 -2.65 16.46
N LEU A 488 2.84 -2.28 16.31
CA LEU A 488 3.77 -2.98 15.43
C LEU A 488 4.41 -4.23 16.04
N ARG A 489 4.55 -4.28 17.36
CA ARG A 489 5.27 -5.34 18.07
C ARG A 489 4.36 -6.34 18.77
N GLU A 490 3.14 -5.95 19.12
CA GLU A 490 2.22 -6.89 19.75
C GLU A 490 1.83 -8.00 18.75
N PRO A 491 2.00 -9.28 19.10
CA PRO A 491 1.52 -10.35 18.25
C PRO A 491 0.00 -10.25 18.15
N ALA A 492 -0.53 -10.41 16.94
CA ALA A 492 -1.97 -10.54 16.76
C ALA A 492 -2.50 -11.60 17.74
N PRO A 493 -3.59 -11.33 18.48
CA PRO A 493 -4.16 -12.32 19.37
C PRO A 493 -4.47 -13.58 18.57
N LYS A 494 -4.28 -14.76 19.20
CA LYS A 494 -4.61 -16.03 18.55
C LYS A 494 -6.05 -15.94 18.02
N PRO A 495 -6.32 -16.36 16.78
CA PRO A 495 -7.68 -16.39 16.27
C PRO A 495 -8.57 -17.07 17.30
N LEU A 496 -9.74 -16.49 17.58
CA LEU A 496 -10.74 -17.19 18.38
C LEU A 496 -10.92 -18.59 17.76
N PRO A 497 -11.09 -19.64 18.59
CA PRO A 497 -11.47 -20.95 18.07
C PRO A 497 -12.59 -20.73 17.06
N LYS A 498 -12.47 -21.33 15.87
CA LYS A 498 -13.53 -21.24 14.87
C LYS A 498 -14.83 -21.55 15.58
N TYR A 499 -15.77 -20.60 15.56
CA TYR A 499 -17.13 -20.88 15.98
C TYR A 499 -17.58 -22.03 15.10
N ASP A 500 -17.70 -23.22 15.68
CA ASP A 500 -18.30 -24.35 15.01
C ASP A 500 -19.80 -24.08 15.07
N PRO A 501 -20.46 -23.71 13.95
CA PRO A 501 -21.90 -23.49 13.96
C PRO A 501 -22.67 -24.77 14.30
N VAL A 502 -21.99 -25.91 14.42
CA VAL A 502 -22.53 -27.15 14.98
C VAL A 502 -22.45 -27.10 16.51
N GLY A 503 -23.19 -26.18 17.12
CA GLY A 503 -23.75 -26.47 18.45
C GLY A 503 -24.61 -27.74 18.36
N PRO A 504 -24.84 -28.47 19.46
CA PRO A 504 -25.69 -29.67 19.43
C PRO A 504 -27.00 -29.29 18.77
N ALA A 505 -27.36 -30.02 17.71
CA ALA A 505 -28.59 -29.78 16.98
C ALA A 505 -29.73 -29.69 17.99
N TYR A 506 -30.29 -28.48 18.18
CA TYR A 506 -31.62 -28.38 18.72
C TYR A 506 -32.50 -29.08 17.71
N GLN A 507 -32.81 -30.35 17.98
CA GLN A 507 -33.95 -31.01 17.39
C GLN A 507 -35.16 -30.20 17.82
N ILE A 508 -35.59 -29.30 16.96
CA ILE A 508 -36.93 -28.76 17.03
C ILE A 508 -37.82 -29.94 16.67
N ASP A 509 -38.41 -30.54 17.70
CA ASP A 509 -39.52 -31.48 17.54
C ASP A 509 -40.67 -30.69 16.90
N PRO A 510 -41.13 -31.04 15.69
CA PRO A 510 -42.21 -30.32 15.03
C PRO A 510 -43.59 -30.58 15.67
N TYR A 511 -43.66 -31.26 16.82
CA TYR A 511 -44.91 -31.59 17.53
C TYR A 511 -44.86 -31.35 19.04
N ASN A 512 -44.51 -30.15 19.48
CA ASN A 512 -44.95 -29.67 20.80
C ASN A 512 -45.25 -28.17 20.77
N ASP A 513 -46.56 -27.90 20.70
CA ASP A 513 -47.36 -26.68 20.94
C ASP A 513 -46.92 -25.33 20.35
#